data_AF-A0A0C9W4T5-F1
#
_entry.id   AF-A0A0C9W4T5-F1
#
_cell.length_a   1.000
_cell.length_b   1.000
_cell.length_c   1.000
_cell.angle_alpha   90.00
_cell.angle_beta   90.00
_cell.angle_gamma   90.00
#
_symmetry.space_group_name_H-M   'P 1'
#
loop_
_entity.id
_entity.type
_entity.pdbx_description
1 polymer ?
#
loop_
_entity_poly.entity_id
_entity_poly.type
_entity_poly.pdbx_seq_one_letter_code
_entity_poly.pdbx_strand_id
1 'polypeptide(L)' 'MWSIGDNDAPIVAEAFYSSLLGNKINPEGSDGRLRVAYALHEAVKQLRKTVGEKNFVKWVPFVHFGL' A
#
# COMPACT_ATOMS: atom_id res chain seq x y z
N MET A 1 2.32 13.07 7.16
CA MET A 1 3.33 11.99 7.02
C MET A 1 4.36 12.18 8.11
N TRP A 2 4.86 11.08 8.67
CA TRP A 2 5.93 11.05 9.67
C TRP A 2 6.87 9.90 9.36
N SER A 3 7.98 9.79 10.09
CA SER A 3 8.97 8.73 9.90
C SER A 3 8.34 7.34 10.08
N ILE A 4 8.56 6.48 9.10
CA ILE A 4 8.13 5.08 9.14
C ILE A 4 9.23 4.19 9.72
N GLY A 5 8.86 3.06 10.32
CA GLY A 5 9.82 2.12 10.89
C GLY A 5 10.51 1.28 9.82
N ASP A 6 11.81 1.02 10.01
CA ASP A 6 12.65 0.24 9.08
C ASP A 6 12.13 -1.19 8.83
N ASN A 7 11.41 -1.77 9.79
CA ASN A 7 10.79 -3.09 9.63
C ASN A 7 9.44 -3.05 8.89
N ASP A 8 8.75 -1.91 8.91
CA ASP A 8 7.41 -1.77 8.33
C ASP A 8 7.50 -1.31 6.86
N ALA A 9 8.49 -0.48 6.53
CA ALA A 9 8.67 0.09 5.19
C ALA A 9 8.88 -0.98 4.08
N PRO A 10 9.72 -2.01 4.26
CA PRO A 10 9.92 -3.04 3.23
C PRO A 10 8.65 -3.83 2.92
N ILE A 11 7.80 -4.08 3.93
CA ILE A 11 6.53 -4.81 3.76
C ILE A 11 5.61 -4.06 2.79
N VAL A 12 5.48 -2.74 2.97
CA VAL A 12 4.64 -1.90 2.12
C VAL A 12 5.25 -1.77 0.72
N ALA A 13 6.57 -1.54 0.62
CA ALA A 13 7.24 -1.41 -0.67
C ALA A 13 7.13 -2.69 -1.51
N GLU A 14 7.40 -3.85 -0.92
CA GLU A 14 7.29 -5.14 -1.59
C GLU A 14 5.85 -5.38 -2.08
N ALA A 15 4.85 -5.21 -1.20
CA ALA A 15 3.46 -5.42 -1.55
C ALA A 15 2.98 -4.45 -2.64
N PHE A 16 3.37 -3.17 -2.54
CA PHE A 16 3.01 -2.13 -3.49
C PHE A 16 3.58 -2.42 -4.88
N TYR A 17 4.90 -2.62 -4.99
CA TYR A 17 5.54 -2.85 -6.29
C TYR A 17 5.16 -4.21 -6.89
N SER A 18 5.02 -5.25 -6.07
CA SER A 18 4.53 -6.56 -6.54
C SER A 18 3.14 -6.47 -7.14
N SER A 19 2.28 -5.63 -6.57
CA SER A 19 0.90 -5.48 -7.04
C SER A 19 0.81 -4.53 -8.25
N LEU A 20 1.63 -3.47 -8.28
CA LEU A 20 1.67 -2.50 -9.36
C LEU A 20 2.32 -3.05 -10.64
N LEU A 21 3.43 -3.77 -10.49
CA LEU A 21 4.21 -4.32 -11.60
C LEU A 21 3.78 -5.74 -11.99
N GLY A 22 3.17 -6.48 -11.07
CA GLY A 22 2.60 -7.79 -11.36
C GLY A 22 1.24 -7.70 -12.06
N ASN A 23 0.82 -8.83 -12.65
CA ASN A 23 -0.54 -9.01 -13.18
C ASN A 23 -1.60 -9.23 -12.08
N LYS A 24 -1.27 -8.98 -10.80
CA LYS A 24 -2.17 -9.23 -9.67
C LYS A 24 -3.32 -8.21 -9.58
N ILE A 25 -3.12 -7.00 -10.09
CA ILE A 25 -4.14 -5.95 -10.11
C ILE A 25 -4.63 -5.74 -11.54
N ASN A 26 -5.70 -6.45 -11.89
CA ASN A 26 -6.62 -6.09 -12.97
C ASN A 26 -7.96 -5.71 -12.32
N PRO A 27 -8.12 -4.47 -11.84
CA PRO A 27 -9.44 -3.97 -11.51
C PRO A 27 -10.19 -3.93 -12.85
N GLU A 28 -11.23 -4.74 -13.00
CA GLU A 28 -12.01 -4.73 -14.23
C GLU A 28 -12.41 -3.29 -14.58
N GLY A 29 -12.02 -2.83 -15.76
CA GLY A 29 -12.34 -1.49 -16.26
C GLY A 29 -11.47 -0.33 -15.78
N SER A 30 -10.35 -0.54 -15.06
CA SER A 30 -9.49 0.59 -14.69
C SER A 30 -8.47 0.97 -15.78
N ASP A 31 -8.54 2.22 -16.24
CA ASP A 31 -7.35 2.93 -16.74
C ASP A 31 -6.23 2.79 -15.71
N GLY A 32 -4.97 2.62 -16.16
CA GLY A 32 -3.81 2.29 -15.31
C GLY A 32 -3.56 3.20 -14.09
N ARG A 33 -4.28 4.30 -13.98
CA ARG A 33 -4.36 5.29 -12.90
C ARG A 33 -4.91 4.72 -11.59
N LEU A 34 -6.05 4.03 -11.61
CA LEU A 34 -6.63 3.41 -10.40
C LEU A 34 -5.74 2.29 -9.84
N ARG A 35 -4.83 1.74 -10.66
CA ARG A 35 -3.91 0.67 -10.24
C ARG A 35 -2.93 1.14 -9.15
N VAL A 36 -2.49 2.40 -9.18
CA VAL A 36 -1.51 2.93 -8.21
C VAL A 36 -2.17 3.11 -6.84
N ALA A 37 -3.31 3.80 -6.79
CA ALA A 37 -4.05 4.01 -5.55
C ALA A 37 -4.49 2.67 -4.94
N TYR A 38 -4.95 1.73 -5.77
CA TYR A 38 -5.36 0.39 -5.33
C TYR A 38 -4.16 -0.44 -4.84
N ALA A 39 -3.02 -0.38 -5.51
CA ALA A 39 -1.80 -1.04 -5.05
C ALA A 39 -1.38 -0.55 -3.67
N LEU A 40 -1.44 0.77 -3.42
CA LEU A 40 -1.12 1.31 -2.11
C LEU A 40 -2.14 0.89 -1.06
N HIS A 41 -3.43 0.89 -1.41
CA HIS A 41 -4.50 0.42 -0.52
C HIS A 41 -4.26 -1.01 -0.03
N GLU A 42 -3.98 -1.95 -0.94
CA GLU A 42 -3.74 -3.34 -0.57
C GLU A 42 -2.42 -3.52 0.22
N ALA A 43 -1.37 -2.78 -0.13
CA ALA A 43 -0.11 -2.81 0.62
C ALA A 43 -0.26 -2.32 2.07
N VAL A 44 -0.99 -1.21 2.28
CA VAL A 44 -1.27 -0.67 3.62
C VAL A 44 -2.19 -1.60 4.41
N LYS A 45 -3.16 -2.23 3.75
CA LYS A 45 -4.04 -3.23 4.35
C LYS A 45 -3.26 -4.47 4.83
N GLN A 46 -2.23 -4.89 4.09
CA GLN A 46 -1.33 -5.96 4.52
C GLN A 46 -0.55 -5.54 5.77
N LEU A 47 0.08 -4.35 5.75
CA LEU A 47 0.79 -3.85 6.93
C LEU A 47 -0.15 -3.76 8.14
N ARG A 48 -1.35 -3.22 7.97
CA ARG A 48 -2.37 -3.11 9.03
C ARG A 48 -2.74 -4.46 9.65
N LYS A 49 -2.79 -5.54 8.86
CA LYS A 49 -2.99 -6.91 9.37
C LYS A 49 -1.79 -7.41 10.17
N THR A 50 -0.58 -7.12 9.70
CA THR A 50 0.66 -7.55 10.36
C THR A 50 0.90 -6.84 11.69
N VAL A 51 0.72 -5.51 11.72
CA VAL A 51 1.03 -4.69 12.89
C VAL A 51 -0.16 -4.52 13.81
N GLY A 52 -1.38 -4.85 13.37
CA GLY A 52 -2.61 -4.67 14.13
C GLY A 52 -3.29 -3.33 13.84
N GLU A 53 -4.62 -3.37 13.76
CA GLU A 53 -5.44 -2.22 13.33
C GLU A 53 -5.24 -0.96 14.18
N LYS A 54 -5.11 -1.12 15.50
CA LYS A 54 -4.95 -0.01 16.45
C LYS A 54 -3.57 0.65 16.42
N ASN A 55 -2.59 0.06 15.72
CA ASN A 55 -1.24 0.63 15.60
C ASN A 55 -1.18 1.69 14.49
N PHE A 56 -2.01 2.73 14.63
CA PHE A 56 -2.17 3.82 13.66
C PHE A 56 -0.84 4.49 13.26
N VAL A 57 0.07 4.64 14.23
CA VAL A 57 1.40 5.22 14.01
C VAL A 57 2.19 4.47 12.93
N LYS A 58 1.94 3.18 12.72
CA LYS A 58 2.68 2.37 11.75
C LYS A 58 2.11 2.43 10.33
N TRP A 59 0.78 2.46 10.15
CA TRP A 59 0.18 2.27 8.83
C TRP A 59 -0.56 3.49 8.26
N VAL A 60 -0.93 4.48 9.08
CA VAL A 60 -1.58 5.72 8.61
C VAL A 60 -0.66 6.66 7.78
N PRO A 61 0.67 6.69 7.92
CA PRO A 61 1.47 7.69 7.20
C PRO A 61 1.58 7.42 5.69
N PHE A 62 1.16 6.24 5.21
CA PHE A 62 1.14 5.89 3.80
C PHE A 62 -0.09 6.50 3.11
N VAL A 63 0.15 7.48 2.24
CA VAL A 63 -0.89 8.25 1.55
C VAL A 63 -0.55 8.38 0.07
N HIS A 64 -1.57 8.25 -0.78
CA HIS A 64 -1.46 8.51 -2.22
C HIS A 64 -2.08 9.87 -2.52
N PHE A 65 -1.32 10.76 -3.16
CA PHE A 65 -1.81 12.04 -3.67
C PHE A 65 -1.56 12.08 -5.18
N GLY A 66 -2.63 12.00 -5.97
CA GLY A 66 -2.56 11.95 -7.42
C GLY A 66 -3.85 11.46 -8.06
N LEU A 67 -3.87 11.50 -9.39
CA LEU A 67 -4.88 10.87 -10.24
C LEU A 67 -4.34 9.57 -10.81
#